data_AF-A0A8J9YBY8-F1
#
_entry.id   AF-A0A8J9YBY8-F1
#
_cell.length_a   1.000
_cell.length_b   1.000
_cell.length_c   1.000
_cell.angle_alpha   90.00
_cell.angle_beta   90.00
_cell.angle_gamma   90.00
#
_symmetry.space_group_name_H-M   'P 1'
#
loop_
_entity.id
_entity.type
_entity.pdbx_description
1 polymer ?
#
loop_
_entity_poly.entity_id
_entity_poly.type
_entity_poly.pdbx_seq_one_letter_code
_entity_poly.pdbx_strand_id
1 'polypeptide(L)'
;MFDICYNKSEAALAFGMSHQYDDCVRVLIFSATGDRDAEVLLEPLKDIDFKSVYFVIPKANKEVNKKDDNYSIMEQKELLLRCKSYAPIWKKLNNRSQTSISECVSDVLIDIKKNSPRASVLVTGSLHLVGATLSLIDPNLGEELMK
;
A
#
# COMPACT_ATOMS: atom_id res chain seq x y z
N MET A 1 -4.62 4.79 -11.52
CA MET A 1 -5.97 4.24 -11.30
C MET A 1 -6.02 3.79 -9.85
N PHE A 2 -6.79 4.47 -8.99
CA PHE A 2 -7.01 4.05 -7.60
C PHE A 2 -8.20 3.11 -7.63
N ASP A 3 -7.96 1.83 -7.38
CA ASP A 3 -9.03 0.86 -7.34
C ASP A 3 -9.07 0.21 -5.97
N ILE A 4 -10.20 0.37 -5.29
CA ILE A 4 -10.48 -0.35 -4.06
C ILE A 4 -10.93 -1.74 -4.52
N CYS A 5 -9.99 -2.56 -4.98
CA CYS A 5 -10.32 -3.89 -5.48
C CYS A 5 -10.81 -4.76 -4.32
N TYR A 6 -12.12 -5.04 -4.29
CA TYR A 6 -12.71 -6.00 -3.37
C TYR A 6 -12.68 -7.44 -3.95
N ASN A 7 -12.34 -7.61 -5.23
CA ASN A 7 -12.34 -8.92 -5.88
C ASN A 7 -11.24 -9.11 -6.93
N LYS A 8 -10.85 -10.38 -7.15
CA LYS A 8 -9.76 -10.81 -8.07
C LYS A 8 -9.96 -10.31 -9.50
N SER A 9 -11.22 -10.26 -9.96
CA SER A 9 -11.59 -9.79 -11.31
C SER A 9 -11.37 -8.30 -11.51
N GLU A 10 -11.64 -7.47 -10.51
CA GLU A 10 -11.47 -6.01 -10.59
C GLU A 10 -9.99 -5.65 -10.64
N ALA A 11 -9.18 -6.27 -9.77
CA ALA A 11 -7.73 -6.10 -9.77
C ALA A 11 -7.12 -6.52 -11.12
N ALA A 12 -7.56 -7.66 -11.68
CA ALA A 12 -7.09 -8.14 -12.98
C ALA A 12 -7.54 -7.25 -14.15
N LEU A 13 -8.74 -6.65 -14.10
CA LEU A 13 -9.23 -5.73 -15.12
C LEU A 13 -8.53 -4.37 -15.06
N ALA A 14 -8.32 -3.82 -13.86
CA ALA A 14 -7.62 -2.56 -13.65
C ALA A 14 -6.12 -2.64 -13.98
N PHE A 15 -5.47 -3.78 -13.74
CA PHE A 15 -4.06 -4.00 -14.09
C PHE A 15 -3.84 -4.65 -15.46
N GLY A 16 -4.89 -5.22 -16.07
CA GLY A 16 -4.78 -6.07 -17.27
C GLY A 16 -5.17 -5.43 -18.59
N MET A 17 -5.69 -4.20 -18.63
CA MET A 17 -6.19 -3.61 -19.87
C MET A 17 -5.66 -2.19 -20.15
N SER A 18 -4.40 -2.10 -20.57
CA SER A 18 -3.97 -1.03 -21.48
C SER A 18 -2.92 -1.56 -22.44
N HIS A 19 -3.18 -1.38 -23.73
CA HIS A 19 -2.38 -1.85 -24.86
C HIS A 19 -0.93 -1.35 -24.87
N GLN A 20 -0.07 -2.23 -25.41
CA GLN A 20 1.33 -2.08 -25.82
C GLN A 20 2.38 -2.03 -24.69
N TYR A 21 3.10 -3.17 -24.61
CA TYR A 21 4.50 -3.35 -24.16
C TYR A 21 5.13 -2.14 -23.48
N ASP A 22 5.11 -2.12 -22.14
CA ASP A 22 6.12 -1.42 -21.38
C ASP A 22 6.54 -2.35 -20.23
N ASP A 23 7.85 -2.46 -19.99
CA ASP A 23 8.49 -3.14 -18.85
C ASP A 23 8.15 -2.40 -17.53
N CYS A 24 6.87 -2.17 -17.31
CA CYS A 24 6.34 -1.36 -16.24
C CYS A 24 6.38 -2.19 -14.95
N VAL A 25 7.28 -1.82 -14.04
CA VAL A 25 7.45 -2.49 -12.74
C VAL A 25 6.14 -2.39 -11.96
N ARG A 26 5.56 -3.54 -11.60
CA ARG A 26 4.37 -3.58 -10.74
C ARG A 26 4.78 -3.54 -9.27
N VAL A 27 4.17 -2.64 -8.53
CA VAL A 27 4.39 -2.45 -7.09
C VAL A 27 3.07 -2.53 -6.33
N LEU A 28 3.08 -3.22 -5.19
CA LEU A 28 1.96 -3.25 -4.26
C LEU A 28 2.30 -2.43 -3.01
N ILE A 29 1.38 -1.57 -2.58
CA ILE A 29 1.38 -0.92 -1.27
C ILE A 29 0.16 -1.44 -0.51
N PHE A 30 0.40 -2.13 0.61
CA PHE A 30 -0.64 -2.82 1.36
C PHE A 30 -0.66 -2.43 2.83
N SER A 31 -1.87 -2.25 3.35
CA SER A 31 -2.14 -2.16 4.79
C SER A 31 -3.59 -2.52 5.07
N ALA A 32 -3.84 -3.44 5.99
CA ALA A 32 -5.19 -3.72 6.49
C ALA A 32 -5.48 -2.97 7.80
N THR A 33 -6.72 -2.51 7.95
CA THR A 33 -7.30 -1.92 9.17
C THR A 33 -8.59 -2.64 9.54
N GLY A 34 -8.93 -2.66 10.84
CA GLY A 34 -9.89 -3.62 11.40
C GLY A 34 -9.30 -5.03 11.39
N ASP A 35 -9.78 -5.93 12.24
CA ASP A 35 -9.26 -7.31 12.39
C ASP A 35 -9.51 -8.23 11.18
N ARG A 36 -9.44 -7.68 9.96
CA ARG A 36 -9.56 -8.38 8.70
C ARG A 36 -8.32 -9.25 8.48
N ASP A 37 -8.56 -10.47 8.04
CA ASP A 37 -7.49 -11.43 7.75
C ASP A 37 -6.66 -10.98 6.54
N ALA A 38 -5.38 -10.74 6.76
CA ALA A 38 -4.46 -10.31 5.73
C ALA A 38 -4.20 -11.41 4.68
N GLU A 39 -4.24 -12.70 5.05
CA GLU A 39 -4.07 -13.79 4.08
C GLU A 39 -5.23 -13.79 3.08
N VAL A 40 -6.47 -13.61 3.56
CA VAL A 40 -7.66 -13.50 2.69
C VAL A 40 -7.58 -12.30 1.75
N LEU A 41 -7.05 -11.16 2.21
CA LEU A 41 -6.91 -9.96 1.39
C LEU A 41 -5.74 -10.03 0.39
N LEU A 42 -4.67 -10.75 0.73
CA LEU A 42 -3.49 -10.89 -0.11
C LEU A 42 -3.61 -12.05 -1.10
N GLU A 43 -4.37 -13.09 -0.80
CA GLU A 43 -4.51 -14.27 -1.65
C GLU A 43 -4.95 -13.94 -3.09
N PRO A 44 -5.95 -13.08 -3.33
CA PRO A 44 -6.36 -12.71 -4.70
C PRO A 44 -5.24 -12.06 -5.53
N LEU A 45 -4.26 -11.46 -4.86
CA LEU A 45 -3.17 -10.69 -5.46
C LEU A 45 -1.94 -11.56 -5.78
N LYS A 46 -1.87 -12.81 -5.28
CA LYS A 46 -0.67 -13.65 -5.34
C LYS A 46 -0.17 -13.95 -6.76
N ASP A 47 -1.09 -14.04 -7.71
CA ASP A 47 -0.80 -14.36 -9.11
C ASP A 47 -0.29 -13.13 -9.89
N ILE A 48 -0.45 -11.93 -9.35
CA ILE A 48 0.08 -10.70 -9.94
C ILE A 48 1.58 -10.64 -9.68
N ASP A 49 2.34 -10.41 -10.73
CA ASP A 49 3.79 -10.36 -10.67
C ASP A 49 4.28 -8.99 -10.19
N PHE A 50 4.09 -8.73 -8.90
CA PHE A 50 4.65 -7.58 -8.19
C PHE A 50 6.14 -7.80 -7.94
N LYS A 51 6.97 -6.88 -8.43
CA LYS A 51 8.41 -6.88 -8.16
C LYS A 51 8.70 -6.49 -6.71
N SER A 52 7.98 -5.47 -6.23
CA SER A 52 8.12 -4.94 -4.88
C SER A 52 6.77 -4.87 -4.17
N VAL A 53 6.75 -5.22 -2.89
CA VAL A 53 5.57 -5.15 -2.01
C VAL A 53 5.94 -4.39 -0.74
N TYR A 54 5.23 -3.30 -0.49
CA TYR A 54 5.42 -2.45 0.67
C TYR A 54 4.28 -2.66 1.67
N PHE A 55 4.62 -3.04 2.89
CA PHE A 55 3.70 -3.06 4.02
C PHE A 55 3.87 -1.77 4.80
N VAL A 56 2.84 -0.93 4.82
CA VAL A 56 2.97 0.45 5.28
C VAL A 56 1.97 0.77 6.38
N ILE A 57 2.40 1.55 7.37
CA ILE A 57 1.47 2.19 8.29
C ILE A 57 0.64 3.21 7.47
N PRO A 58 -0.70 3.25 7.59
CA PRO A 58 -1.55 4.12 6.78
C PRO A 58 -1.51 5.58 7.25
N LYS A 59 -0.31 6.16 7.38
CA LYS A 59 -0.02 7.56 7.68
C LYS A 59 0.64 8.20 6.46
N ALA A 60 0.20 9.41 6.10
CA ALA A 60 0.73 10.11 4.92
C ALA A 60 2.22 10.45 5.07
N ASN A 61 2.59 11.12 6.17
CA ASN A 61 3.95 11.56 6.46
C ASN A 61 4.47 10.94 7.76
N LYS A 62 5.80 10.92 7.94
CA LYS A 62 6.38 10.63 9.26
C LYS A 62 6.02 11.74 10.23
N GLU A 63 5.69 11.37 11.45
CA GLU A 63 5.54 12.34 12.53
C GLU A 63 6.93 12.82 12.95
N VAL A 64 7.28 14.04 12.53
CA VAL A 64 8.50 14.73 12.99
C VAL A 64 8.18 15.40 14.33
N ASN A 65 8.11 14.59 15.40
CA ASN A 65 8.01 14.97 16.81
C ASN A 65 6.84 15.90 17.22
N LYS A 66 5.93 15.38 18.07
CA LYS A 66 5.39 16.02 19.31
C LYS A 66 4.13 15.27 19.78
N LYS A 67 4.33 14.25 20.63
CA LYS A 67 3.48 13.82 21.75
C LYS A 67 4.15 12.58 22.34
N ASP A 68 5.10 12.80 23.24
CA ASP A 68 5.83 11.76 23.98
C ASP A 68 4.94 11.14 25.07
N ASP A 69 3.69 10.79 24.75
CA ASP A 69 2.91 9.94 25.63
C ASP A 69 3.13 8.46 25.27
N ASN A 70 3.22 7.62 26.29
CA ASN A 70 3.47 6.19 26.13
C ASN A 70 2.42 5.51 25.23
N TYR A 71 1.23 6.09 25.14
CA TYR A 71 0.11 5.60 24.35
C TYR A 71 0.39 5.72 22.84
N SER A 72 0.80 6.89 22.34
CA SER A 72 1.12 7.11 20.93
C SER A 72 2.27 6.20 20.44
N ILE A 73 3.30 6.03 21.29
CA ILE A 73 4.43 5.14 20.99
C ILE A 73 3.97 3.68 20.89
N MET A 74 3.08 3.24 21.79
CA MET A 74 2.55 1.89 21.80
C MET A 74 1.71 1.61 20.55
N GLU A 75 0.82 2.54 20.19
CA GLU A 75 0.02 2.45 18.97
C GLU A 75 0.89 2.35 17.70
N GLN A 76 1.91 3.20 17.58
CA GLN A 76 2.84 3.11 16.45
C GLN A 76 3.58 1.77 16.40
N LYS A 77 4.00 1.24 17.54
CA LYS A 77 4.64 -0.08 17.62
C LYS A 77 3.70 -1.19 17.19
N GLU A 78 2.44 -1.17 17.62
CA GLU A 78 1.43 -2.15 17.21
C GLU A 78 1.17 -2.11 15.71
N LEU A 79 1.03 -0.91 15.14
CA LEU A 79 0.89 -0.73 13.69
C LEU A 79 2.10 -1.28 12.92
N LEU A 80 3.32 -1.05 13.43
CA LEU A 80 4.54 -1.58 12.83
C LEU A 80 4.64 -3.11 12.94
N LEU A 81 4.29 -3.67 14.10
CA LEU A 81 4.23 -5.12 14.30
C LEU A 81 3.24 -5.78 13.33
N ARG A 82 2.08 -5.14 13.13
CA ARG A 82 1.10 -5.59 12.16
C ARG A 82 1.63 -5.54 10.72
N CYS A 83 2.35 -4.48 10.34
CA CYS A 83 2.99 -4.45 9.01
C CYS A 83 4.03 -5.56 8.83
N LYS A 84 4.79 -5.87 9.89
CA LYS A 84 5.77 -6.96 9.89
C LYS A 84 5.12 -8.35 9.76
N SER A 85 3.90 -8.54 10.28
CA SER A 85 3.20 -9.83 10.18
C SER A 85 2.71 -10.15 8.76
N TYR A 86 2.56 -9.15 7.89
CA TYR A 86 2.15 -9.36 6.50
C TYR A 86 3.26 -9.94 5.61
N ALA A 87 4.53 -9.61 5.88
CA ALA A 87 5.67 -10.10 5.10
C ALA A 87 5.79 -11.64 5.03
N PRO A 88 5.71 -12.40 6.14
CA PRO A 88 5.73 -13.86 6.06
C PRO A 88 4.51 -14.45 5.34
N ILE A 89 3.33 -13.84 5.49
CA ILE A 89 2.10 -14.25 4.78
C ILE A 89 2.32 -14.10 3.27
N TRP A 90 2.78 -12.93 2.82
CA TRP A 90 3.07 -12.71 1.41
C TRP A 90 4.15 -13.66 0.90
N LYS A 91 5.23 -13.87 1.65
CA LYS A 91 6.31 -14.81 1.25
C LYS A 91 5.80 -16.24 1.03
N LYS A 92 4.79 -16.68 1.79
CA LYS A 92 4.12 -17.99 1.61
C LYS A 92 3.25 -18.01 0.34
N LEU A 93 2.56 -16.91 0.02
CA LEU A 93 1.69 -16.80 -1.14
C LEU A 93 2.46 -16.56 -2.46
N ASN A 94 3.49 -15.72 -2.39
CA ASN A 94 4.34 -15.30 -3.50
C ASN A 94 5.77 -15.01 -2.98
N ASN A 95 6.71 -15.88 -3.33
CA ASN A 95 8.10 -15.80 -2.90
C ASN A 95 9.03 -15.04 -3.87
N ARG A 96 8.48 -14.45 -4.93
CA ARG A 96 9.25 -13.77 -5.98
C ARG A 96 9.42 -12.27 -5.73
N SER A 97 8.52 -11.68 -4.94
CA SER A 97 8.56 -10.25 -4.64
C SER A 97 9.60 -9.89 -3.58
N GLN A 98 10.19 -8.71 -3.71
CA GLN A 98 10.90 -8.06 -2.62
C GLN A 98 9.90 -7.39 -1.67
N THR A 99 9.92 -7.76 -0.38
CA THR A 99 9.04 -7.15 0.63
C THR A 99 9.79 -6.12 1.47
N SER A 100 9.20 -4.93 1.66
CA SER A 100 9.72 -3.87 2.53
C SER A 100 8.64 -3.38 3.49
N ILE A 101 9.03 -2.96 4.70
CA ILE A 101 8.13 -2.33 5.67
C ILE A 101 8.46 -0.84 5.76
N SER A 102 7.43 0.02 5.78
CA SER A 102 7.58 1.47 5.93
C SER A 102 6.62 2.05 6.97
N GLU A 103 7.03 3.14 7.62
CA GLU A 103 6.26 3.82 8.67
C GLU A 103 5.28 4.87 8.11
N CYS A 104 5.41 5.23 6.84
CA CYS A 104 4.51 6.16 6.18
C CYS A 104 4.49 5.97 4.67
N VAL A 105 3.44 6.50 4.04
CA VAL A 105 3.20 6.43 2.60
C VAL A 105 4.19 7.31 1.83
N SER A 106 4.54 8.49 2.35
CA SER A 106 5.47 9.43 1.69
C SER A 106 6.81 8.78 1.34
N ASP A 107 7.37 8.01 2.27
CA ASP A 107 8.65 7.33 2.09
C ASP A 107 8.59 6.27 0.98
N VAL A 108 7.49 5.51 0.93
CA VAL A 108 7.26 4.50 -0.10
C VAL A 108 7.14 5.16 -1.47
N LEU A 109 6.38 6.25 -1.58
CA LEU A 109 6.22 6.98 -2.85
C LEU A 109 7.55 7.58 -3.32
N ILE A 110 8.37 8.11 -2.42
CA ILE A 110 9.72 8.62 -2.73
C ILE A 110 10.61 7.48 -3.23
N ASP A 111 10.60 6.33 -2.56
CA ASP A 111 11.39 5.16 -2.93
C ASP A 111 10.99 4.61 -4.31
N ILE A 112 9.68 4.48 -4.57
CA ILE A 112 9.16 4.05 -5.88
C ILE A 112 9.56 5.06 -6.97
N LYS A 113 9.35 6.37 -6.73
CA LYS A 113 9.69 7.40 -7.72
C LYS A 113 11.18 7.40 -8.07
N LYS A 114 12.05 7.12 -7.09
CA LYS A 114 13.50 7.07 -7.28
C LYS A 114 13.95 5.82 -8.03
N ASN A 115 13.45 4.65 -7.66
CA ASN A 115 13.95 3.36 -8.16
C ASN A 115 13.14 2.80 -9.32
N SER A 116 11.91 3.26 -9.52
CA SER A 116 10.97 2.76 -10.53
C SER A 116 10.01 3.87 -10.97
N PRO A 117 10.51 4.94 -11.64
CA PRO A 117 9.71 6.12 -12.00
C PRO A 117 8.54 5.84 -12.95
N ARG A 118 8.57 4.69 -13.64
CA ARG A 118 7.49 4.20 -14.50
C ARG A 118 6.74 3.03 -13.86
N ALA A 119 6.69 2.92 -12.55
CA ALA A 119 5.98 1.82 -11.89
C ALA A 119 4.45 1.96 -12.00
N SER A 120 3.77 0.83 -12.18
CA SER A 120 2.33 0.72 -11.93
C SER A 120 2.13 0.31 -10.47
N VAL A 121 1.50 1.18 -9.69
CA VAL A 121 1.35 1.02 -8.24
C VAL A 121 -0.10 0.67 -7.89
N LEU A 122 -0.30 -0.46 -7.20
CA LEU A 122 -1.57 -0.82 -6.56
C LEU A 122 -1.52 -0.42 -5.09
N VAL A 123 -2.54 0.30 -4.63
CA VAL A 123 -2.67 0.72 -3.22
C VAL A 123 -3.98 0.14 -2.68
N THR A 124 -3.90 -0.80 -1.73
CA THR A 124 -5.10 -1.53 -1.27
C THR A 124 -4.95 -2.08 0.16
N GLY A 125 -6.03 -2.69 0.66
CA GLY A 125 -6.13 -3.31 1.98
C GLY A 125 -6.93 -2.50 2.99
N SER A 126 -6.96 -1.17 2.89
CA SER A 126 -7.78 -0.31 3.76
C SER A 126 -8.04 1.07 3.17
N LEU A 127 -9.18 1.65 3.57
CA LEU A 127 -9.55 3.02 3.21
C LEU A 127 -8.56 4.05 3.78
N HIS A 128 -8.05 3.82 5.00
CA HIS A 128 -7.05 4.71 5.62
C HIS A 128 -5.79 4.82 4.77
N LEU A 129 -5.32 3.70 4.22
CA LEU A 129 -4.16 3.72 3.32
C LEU A 129 -4.47 4.49 2.04
N VAL A 130 -5.60 4.18 1.39
CA VAL A 130 -6.00 4.85 0.14
C VAL A 130 -6.14 6.36 0.38
N GLY A 131 -6.79 6.78 1.47
CA GLY A 131 -6.92 8.19 1.85
C GLY A 131 -5.59 8.87 2.12
N ALA A 132 -4.68 8.21 2.86
CA ALA A 132 -3.33 8.73 3.09
C ALA A 132 -2.55 8.91 1.78
N THR A 133 -2.64 7.95 0.86
CA THR A 133 -2.01 8.07 -0.46
C THR A 133 -2.62 9.20 -1.30
N LEU A 134 -3.94 9.30 -1.35
CA LEU A 134 -4.63 10.35 -2.09
C LEU A 134 -4.23 11.74 -1.58
N SER A 135 -4.16 11.94 -0.26
CA SER A 135 -3.74 13.22 0.34
C SER A 135 -2.34 13.70 -0.08
N LEU A 136 -1.47 12.79 -0.52
CA LEU A 136 -0.12 13.10 -0.99
C LEU A 136 -0.05 13.34 -2.51
N ILE A 137 -0.90 12.65 -3.28
CA ILE A 137 -0.89 12.69 -4.75
C ILE A 137 -1.79 13.80 -5.28
N ASP A 138 -2.93 14.00 -4.64
CA ASP A 138 -3.88 15.06 -4.96
C ASP A 138 -4.43 15.69 -3.67
N PRO A 139 -3.74 16.69 -3.11
CA PRO A 139 -4.15 17.33 -1.86
C PRO A 139 -5.47 18.12 -1.97
N ASN A 140 -5.97 18.39 -3.18
CA ASN A 140 -7.18 19.19 -3.40
C ASN A 140 -8.44 18.33 -3.61
N LEU A 141 -8.32 17.01 -3.66
CA LEU A 141 -9.42 16.09 -3.96
C LEU A 141 -10.60 16.18 -2.97
N GLY A 142 -10.38 16.67 -1.74
CA GLY A 142 -11.43 16.88 -0.74
C GLY A 142 -12.27 18.16 -0.94
N GLU A 143 -11.77 19.15 -1.69
CA GLU A 143 -12.47 20.42 -1.90
C GLU A 143 -13.51 20.36 -3.04
N GLU A 144 -13.35 19.43 -3.98
CA GLU A 144 -14.30 19.26 -5.11
C GLU A 144 -15.60 18.53 -4.73
N LEU A 145 -15.63 17.81 -3.61
CA LEU A 145 -16.83 17.11 -3.13
C LEU A 145 -17.79 18.00 -2.32
N MET A 146 -17.46 19.29 -2.13
CA MET A 146 -18.30 20.27 -1.42
C MET A 146 -18.83 21.40 -2.33
N LYS A 147 -18.71 21.27 -3.65
CA LYS A 147 -19.35 22.16 -4.63
C LYS A 147 -20.54 21.48 -5.28
#